data_AF-A0A821SK49-F1
#
_entry.id   AF-A0A821SK49-F1
#
_cell.length_a   1.000
_cell.length_b   1.000
_cell.length_c   1.000
_cell.angle_alpha   90.00
_cell.angle_beta   90.00
_cell.angle_gamma   90.00
#
_symmetry.space_group_name_H-M   'P 1'
#
loop_
_entity.id
_entity.type
_entity.pdbx_description
1 polymer ?
#
loop_
_entity_poly.entity_id
_entity_poly.type
_entity_poly.pdbx_seq_one_letter_code
_entity_poly.pdbx_strand_id
1 'polypeptide(L)'
;METNDPDDFITLLFLLGHPIVHLKAVTVVPGTPDQIDFLRYVLDRFGRNDLPLGVFDMNAKPALSKFHLKIYDNMSIKESREVLDGSDVLLTYCDEKTILICGGPLKNVAKAIQTGRFKFGRLVVQGGFAGDNIVPKEKRLSKFNGRITCPTFNLGADIKATKIVLDYNDIKEKYFVSKNVCHGVLYTKDTHKKLEKNQR
;
A
#
# COMPACT_ATOMS: atom_id res chain seq x y z
N MET A 1 -0.43 -3.09 1.84
CA MET A 1 -0.35 -1.81 2.59
C MET A 1 0.27 -2.06 3.96
N GLU A 2 0.61 -1.00 4.67
CA GLU A 2 0.99 -0.97 6.08
C GLU A 2 0.14 0.11 6.80
N THR A 3 0.32 0.31 8.11
CA THR A 3 -0.50 1.27 8.88
C THR A 3 0.28 2.03 9.96
N ASN A 4 1.61 2.12 9.84
CA ASN A 4 2.44 2.87 10.77
C ASN A 4 2.30 4.38 10.54
N ASP A 5 1.93 4.79 9.32
CA ASP A 5 1.64 6.17 8.98
C ASP A 5 0.31 6.30 8.18
N PRO A 6 -0.14 7.52 7.83
CA PRO A 6 -1.44 7.72 7.21
C PRO A 6 -1.50 7.50 5.69
N ASP A 7 -0.39 7.42 4.97
CA ASP A 7 -0.41 7.49 3.50
C ASP A 7 -1.09 6.28 2.85
N ASP A 8 -0.80 5.08 3.32
CA ASP A 8 -1.40 3.82 2.91
C ASP A 8 -2.89 3.74 3.26
N PHE A 9 -3.25 4.27 4.43
CA PHE A 9 -4.64 4.35 4.87
C PHE A 9 -5.45 5.31 3.99
N ILE A 10 -4.92 6.50 3.71
CA ILE A 10 -5.55 7.47 2.80
C ILE A 10 -5.71 6.86 1.40
N THR A 11 -4.70 6.12 0.94
CA THR A 11 -4.77 5.39 -0.33
C THR A 11 -5.92 4.39 -0.33
N LEU A 12 -6.10 3.61 0.75
CA LEU A 12 -7.24 2.70 0.90
C LEU A 12 -8.59 3.44 0.83
N LEU A 13 -8.72 4.59 1.50
CA LEU A 13 -9.97 5.38 1.45
C LEU A 13 -10.28 5.85 0.03
N PHE A 14 -9.28 6.31 -0.72
CA PHE A 14 -9.46 6.66 -2.13
C PHE A 14 -9.90 5.44 -2.94
N LEU A 15 -9.27 4.28 -2.77
CA LEU A 15 -9.64 3.07 -3.52
C LEU A 15 -11.05 2.57 -3.19
N LEU A 16 -11.49 2.67 -1.94
CA LEU A 16 -12.83 2.29 -1.52
C LEU A 16 -13.90 3.26 -2.06
N GLY A 17 -13.58 4.55 -2.14
CA GLY A 17 -14.54 5.59 -2.55
C GLY A 17 -14.54 5.93 -4.05
N HIS A 18 -13.62 5.37 -4.85
CA HIS A 18 -13.48 5.79 -6.25
C HIS A 18 -14.42 4.99 -7.19
N PRO A 19 -15.29 5.65 -7.97
CA PRO A 19 -16.40 4.99 -8.68
C PRO A 19 -15.97 4.02 -9.78
N ILE A 20 -14.78 4.21 -10.36
CA ILE A 20 -14.24 3.32 -11.41
C ILE A 20 -13.24 2.29 -10.87
N VAL A 21 -12.98 2.28 -9.56
CA VAL A 21 -12.06 1.31 -8.94
C VAL A 21 -12.87 0.16 -8.38
N HIS A 22 -12.68 -1.02 -8.96
CA HIS A 22 -13.18 -2.26 -8.39
C HIS A 22 -12.11 -2.84 -7.46
N LEU A 23 -12.11 -2.43 -6.20
CA LEU A 23 -11.22 -3.01 -5.20
C LEU A 23 -11.61 -4.47 -4.96
N LYS A 24 -10.67 -5.42 -5.21
CA LYS A 24 -10.90 -6.87 -5.14
C LYS A 24 -10.54 -7.47 -3.78
N ALA A 25 -9.47 -6.98 -3.16
CA ALA A 25 -8.95 -7.50 -1.89
C ALA A 25 -7.99 -6.49 -1.25
N VAL A 26 -7.75 -6.65 0.05
CA VAL A 26 -6.76 -5.87 0.81
C VAL A 26 -5.77 -6.84 1.47
N THR A 27 -4.46 -6.53 1.38
CA THR A 27 -3.46 -7.24 2.18
C THR A 27 -2.59 -6.25 2.96
N VAL A 28 -2.28 -6.60 4.21
CA VAL A 28 -1.54 -5.75 5.15
C VAL A 28 -0.27 -6.45 5.63
N VAL A 29 0.78 -5.66 5.87
CA VAL A 29 2.06 -6.10 6.43
C VAL A 29 2.38 -5.23 7.67
N PRO A 30 2.72 -5.83 8.82
CA PRO A 30 2.69 -7.27 9.10
C PRO A 30 1.26 -7.82 9.17
N GLY A 31 0.28 -7.04 9.63
CA GLY A 31 -1.10 -7.45 9.82
C GLY A 31 -1.38 -7.99 11.21
N THR A 32 -0.99 -7.24 12.25
CA THR A 32 -1.27 -7.58 13.66
C THR A 32 -2.75 -7.44 14.01
N PRO A 33 -3.22 -8.02 15.14
CA PRO A 33 -4.64 -8.05 15.48
C PRO A 33 -5.34 -6.69 15.56
N ASP A 34 -4.62 -5.65 16.01
CA ASP A 34 -5.07 -4.25 16.00
C ASP A 34 -5.21 -3.69 14.58
N GLN A 35 -4.27 -3.99 13.67
CA GLN A 35 -4.37 -3.60 12.26
C GLN A 35 -5.54 -4.30 11.57
N ILE A 36 -5.75 -5.59 11.85
CA ILE A 36 -6.84 -6.39 11.26
C ILE A 36 -8.18 -5.75 11.59
N ASP A 37 -8.44 -5.52 12.87
CA ASP A 37 -9.73 -4.99 13.29
C ASP A 37 -9.93 -3.54 12.88
N PHE A 38 -8.87 -2.71 12.93
CA PHE A 38 -8.93 -1.36 12.38
C PHE A 38 -9.35 -1.37 10.91
N LEU A 39 -8.78 -2.26 10.10
CA LEU A 39 -9.15 -2.39 8.69
C LEU A 39 -10.58 -2.91 8.54
N ARG A 40 -11.02 -3.88 9.36
CA ARG A 40 -12.42 -4.35 9.35
C ARG A 40 -13.40 -3.24 9.70
N TYR A 41 -13.12 -2.47 10.75
CA TYR A 41 -13.91 -1.30 11.13
C TYR A 41 -14.00 -0.25 10.00
N VAL A 42 -12.90 -0.02 9.28
CA VAL A 42 -12.91 0.89 8.11
C VAL A 42 -13.76 0.32 6.98
N LEU A 43 -13.58 -0.96 6.65
CA LEU A 43 -14.33 -1.63 5.58
C LEU A 43 -15.84 -1.64 5.86
N ASP A 44 -16.25 -1.88 7.11
CA ASP A 44 -17.64 -1.85 7.55
C ASP A 44 -18.30 -0.49 7.29
N ARG A 45 -17.58 0.62 7.56
CA ARG A 45 -18.09 1.98 7.28
C ARG A 45 -18.27 2.30 5.80
N PHE A 46 -17.63 1.54 4.91
CA PHE A 46 -17.88 1.62 3.47
C PHE A 46 -18.90 0.57 2.99
N GLY A 47 -19.48 -0.21 3.89
CA GLY A 47 -20.34 -1.35 3.55
C GLY A 47 -19.59 -2.45 2.78
N ARG A 48 -18.26 -2.53 2.94
CA ARG A 48 -17.37 -3.42 2.19
C ARG A 48 -16.81 -4.58 3.03
N ASN A 49 -17.64 -5.13 3.92
CA ASN A 49 -17.28 -6.33 4.70
C ASN A 49 -17.10 -7.58 3.82
N ASP A 50 -17.57 -7.54 2.56
CA ASP A 50 -17.31 -8.54 1.53
C ASP A 50 -15.84 -8.66 1.15
N LEU A 51 -15.04 -7.61 1.39
CA LEU A 51 -13.65 -7.58 0.94
C LEU A 51 -12.77 -8.59 1.70
N PRO A 52 -12.05 -9.47 0.97
CA PRO A 52 -11.03 -10.32 1.55
C PRO A 52 -9.91 -9.48 2.15
N LEU A 53 -9.55 -9.82 3.38
CA LEU A 53 -8.41 -9.23 4.09
C LEU A 53 -7.38 -10.32 4.37
N GLY A 54 -6.14 -10.08 3.97
CA GLY A 54 -5.02 -11.01 4.19
C GLY A 54 -3.84 -10.36 4.90
N VAL A 55 -3.13 -11.12 5.73
CA VAL A 55 -1.98 -10.64 6.53
C VAL A 55 -0.71 -11.42 6.22
N PHE A 56 0.44 -10.81 6.49
CA PHE A 56 1.73 -11.49 6.34
C PHE A 56 2.13 -12.26 7.61
N ASP A 57 2.06 -11.60 8.76
CA ASP A 57 2.48 -12.13 10.05
C ASP A 57 1.67 -11.50 11.18
N MET A 58 0.62 -12.20 11.59
CA MET A 58 -0.26 -11.77 12.67
C MET A 58 0.40 -11.81 14.05
N ASN A 59 1.53 -12.51 14.20
CA ASN A 59 2.25 -12.64 15.46
C ASN A 59 3.35 -11.58 15.63
N ALA A 60 3.48 -10.66 14.68
CA ALA A 60 4.41 -9.54 14.79
C ALA A 60 4.07 -8.62 15.96
N LYS A 61 5.00 -7.72 16.30
CA LYS A 61 4.75 -6.66 17.28
C LYS A 61 3.66 -5.71 16.77
N PRO A 62 2.79 -5.17 17.65
CA PRO A 62 1.76 -4.21 17.27
C PRO A 62 2.31 -3.09 16.39
N ALA A 63 1.62 -2.84 15.27
CA ALA A 63 2.06 -1.95 14.22
C ALA A 63 1.00 -0.92 13.80
N LEU A 64 -0.12 -0.83 14.53
CA LEU A 64 -1.11 0.21 14.27
C LEU A 64 -0.64 1.56 14.85
N SER A 65 -0.58 2.58 13.99
CA SER A 65 -0.20 3.92 14.41
C SER A 65 -1.20 4.53 15.36
N LYS A 66 -0.70 5.23 16.39
CA LYS A 66 -1.50 6.10 17.26
C LYS A 66 -2.23 7.20 16.50
N PHE A 67 -1.79 7.54 15.28
CA PHE A 67 -2.51 8.47 14.41
C PHE A 67 -3.93 7.98 14.13
N HIS A 68 -4.08 6.70 13.72
CA HIS A 68 -5.37 6.11 13.39
C HIS A 68 -6.30 6.06 14.60
N LEU A 69 -5.74 5.68 15.76
CA LEU A 69 -6.46 5.60 17.04
C LEU A 69 -6.91 6.96 17.60
N LYS A 70 -6.36 8.08 17.10
CA LYS A 70 -6.80 9.43 17.45
C LYS A 70 -7.95 9.92 16.57
N ILE A 71 -8.00 9.45 15.33
CA ILE A 71 -9.00 9.87 14.34
C ILE A 71 -10.26 9.01 14.47
N TYR A 72 -10.07 7.72 14.72
CA TYR A 72 -11.16 6.77 14.89
C TYR A 72 -11.30 6.41 16.35
N ASP A 73 -12.54 6.23 16.80
CA ASP A 73 -12.83 5.92 18.19
C ASP A 73 -12.16 4.60 18.58
N ASN A 74 -11.12 4.72 19.40
CA ASN A 74 -10.30 3.60 19.87
C ASN A 74 -11.13 2.54 20.63
N MET A 75 -12.30 2.90 21.17
CA MET A 75 -13.19 1.94 21.83
C MET A 75 -13.87 0.98 20.84
N SER A 76 -13.92 1.34 19.55
CA SER A 76 -14.52 0.52 18.50
C SER A 76 -13.54 -0.48 17.89
N ILE A 77 -12.23 -0.35 18.15
CA ILE A 77 -11.19 -1.22 17.62
C ILE A 77 -10.82 -2.25 18.69
N LYS A 78 -11.17 -3.52 18.46
CA LYS A 78 -10.85 -4.67 19.30
C LYS A 78 -9.75 -5.49 18.63
N GLU A 79 -9.03 -6.36 19.33
CA GLU A 79 -8.11 -7.26 18.59
C GLU A 79 -8.92 -8.30 17.81
N SER A 80 -8.63 -8.47 16.52
CA SER A 80 -9.22 -9.53 15.69
C SER A 80 -8.15 -10.42 15.09
N ARG A 81 -8.44 -11.73 15.03
CA ARG A 81 -7.57 -12.73 14.41
C ARG A 81 -8.24 -13.46 13.24
N GLU A 82 -9.46 -13.08 12.89
CA GLU A 82 -10.22 -13.67 11.80
C GLU A 82 -9.78 -13.09 10.45
N VAL A 83 -8.76 -13.72 9.89
CA VAL A 83 -8.10 -13.21 8.68
C VAL A 83 -7.51 -14.34 7.85
N LEU A 84 -7.27 -14.06 6.58
CA LEU A 84 -6.63 -14.99 5.65
C LEU A 84 -5.13 -14.76 5.59
N ASP A 85 -4.39 -15.72 5.03
CA ASP A 85 -3.01 -15.47 4.63
C ASP A 85 -2.98 -14.51 3.44
N GLY A 86 -2.10 -13.50 3.51
CA GLY A 86 -1.97 -12.49 2.47
C GLY A 86 -1.61 -13.07 1.10
N SER A 87 -0.81 -14.14 1.05
CA SER A 87 -0.47 -14.77 -0.23
C SER A 87 -1.63 -15.55 -0.83
N ASP A 88 -2.45 -16.21 0.00
CA ASP A 88 -3.64 -16.92 -0.46
C ASP A 88 -4.72 -15.97 -0.96
N VAL A 89 -4.89 -14.81 -0.32
CA VAL A 89 -5.75 -13.74 -0.82
C VAL A 89 -5.29 -13.26 -2.19
N LEU A 90 -3.99 -12.99 -2.35
CA LEU A 90 -3.46 -12.57 -3.64
C LEU A 90 -3.68 -13.63 -4.73
N LEU A 91 -3.41 -14.90 -4.43
CA LEU A 91 -3.61 -16.03 -5.36
C LEU A 91 -5.07 -16.20 -5.78
N THR A 92 -6.00 -16.00 -4.85
CA THR A 92 -7.42 -16.24 -5.10
C THR A 92 -8.06 -15.10 -5.90
N TYR A 93 -7.66 -13.85 -5.63
CA TYR A 93 -8.36 -12.67 -6.12
C TYR A 93 -7.61 -11.90 -7.21
N CYS A 94 -6.38 -12.26 -7.56
CA CYS A 94 -5.63 -11.60 -8.64
C CYS A 94 -5.58 -12.45 -9.91
N ASP A 95 -5.54 -11.74 -11.03
CA ASP A 95 -5.42 -12.28 -12.39
C ASP A 95 -4.61 -11.32 -13.25
N GLU A 96 -4.30 -11.68 -14.50
CA GLU A 96 -3.48 -10.87 -15.42
C GLU A 96 -4.05 -9.47 -15.76
N LYS A 97 -5.29 -9.16 -15.33
CA LYS A 97 -5.91 -7.82 -15.47
C LYS A 97 -5.82 -6.99 -14.18
N THR A 98 -5.40 -7.60 -13.09
CA THR A 98 -5.35 -6.97 -11.77
C THR A 98 -4.14 -6.03 -11.65
N ILE A 99 -4.38 -4.83 -11.10
CA ILE A 99 -3.34 -3.87 -10.75
C ILE A 99 -3.07 -3.98 -9.25
N LEU A 100 -1.83 -4.31 -8.87
CA LEU A 100 -1.42 -4.28 -7.48
C LEU A 100 -0.92 -2.87 -7.12
N ILE A 101 -1.52 -2.28 -6.08
CA ILE A 101 -1.09 -1.01 -5.50
C ILE A 101 -0.44 -1.32 -4.15
N CYS A 102 0.87 -1.12 -4.07
CA CYS A 102 1.69 -1.49 -2.93
C CYS A 102 2.28 -0.25 -2.25
N GLY A 103 1.67 0.16 -1.15
CA GLY A 103 2.17 1.25 -0.32
C GLY A 103 3.12 0.85 0.80
N GLY A 104 3.21 -0.46 1.10
CA GLY A 104 4.11 -1.03 2.13
C GLY A 104 5.10 -2.06 1.56
N PRO A 105 5.81 -2.81 2.44
CA PRO A 105 6.75 -3.85 2.02
C PRO A 105 6.10 -4.95 1.17
N LEU A 106 6.87 -5.54 0.24
CA LEU A 106 6.35 -6.47 -0.77
C LEU A 106 6.25 -7.94 -0.31
N LYS A 107 6.17 -8.20 1.00
CA LYS A 107 6.30 -9.55 1.57
C LYS A 107 5.18 -10.51 1.14
N ASN A 108 3.92 -10.08 1.20
CA ASN A 108 2.79 -10.89 0.71
C ASN A 108 2.91 -11.21 -0.79
N VAL A 109 3.34 -10.23 -1.59
CA VAL A 109 3.51 -10.39 -3.04
C VAL A 109 4.63 -11.39 -3.34
N ALA A 110 5.79 -11.26 -2.67
CA ALA A 110 6.89 -12.19 -2.82
C ALA A 110 6.49 -13.62 -2.43
N LYS A 111 5.79 -13.78 -1.30
CA LYS A 111 5.27 -15.07 -0.84
C LYS A 111 4.30 -15.68 -1.87
N ALA A 112 3.42 -14.89 -2.47
CA ALA A 112 2.51 -15.35 -3.53
C ALA A 112 3.27 -15.79 -4.80
N ILE A 113 4.25 -15.00 -5.26
CA ILE A 113 5.10 -15.33 -6.41
C ILE A 113 5.82 -16.66 -6.21
N GLN A 114 6.37 -16.90 -5.01
CA GLN A 114 7.11 -18.11 -4.70
C GLN A 114 6.26 -19.39 -4.79
N THR A 115 4.94 -19.28 -4.79
CA THR A 115 4.07 -20.45 -5.03
C THR A 115 4.06 -20.92 -6.48
N GLY A 116 4.59 -20.12 -7.42
CA GLY A 116 4.62 -20.42 -8.86
C GLY A 116 3.26 -20.33 -9.56
N ARG A 117 2.18 -19.95 -8.85
CA ARG A 117 0.81 -19.88 -9.39
C ARG A 117 0.25 -18.46 -9.50
N PHE A 118 0.93 -17.49 -8.90
CA PHE A 118 0.43 -16.13 -8.79
C PHE A 118 0.50 -15.41 -10.13
N LYS A 119 -0.54 -14.63 -10.45
CA LYS A 119 -0.60 -13.84 -11.67
C LYS A 119 -1.21 -12.48 -11.41
N PHE A 120 -0.63 -11.45 -12.01
CA PHE A 120 -1.17 -10.09 -12.00
C PHE A 120 -0.66 -9.27 -13.18
N GLY A 121 -1.38 -8.22 -13.57
CA GLY A 121 -1.09 -7.46 -14.79
C GLY A 121 -0.07 -6.35 -14.61
N ARG A 122 -0.20 -5.58 -13.53
CA ARG A 122 0.59 -4.35 -13.31
C ARG A 122 0.96 -4.20 -11.84
N LEU A 123 2.20 -3.78 -11.58
CA LEU A 123 2.66 -3.37 -10.25
C LEU A 123 2.75 -1.84 -10.19
N VAL A 124 2.17 -1.25 -9.15
CA VAL A 124 2.42 0.13 -8.74
C VAL A 124 2.92 0.10 -7.30
N VAL A 125 4.14 0.55 -7.05
CA VAL A 125 4.76 0.48 -5.72
C VAL A 125 5.24 1.85 -5.25
N GLN A 126 4.91 2.20 -4.01
CA GLN A 126 5.49 3.35 -3.32
C GLN A 126 6.88 2.99 -2.84
N GLY A 127 7.88 3.69 -3.37
CA GLY A 127 9.28 3.47 -3.05
C GLY A 127 10.19 3.60 -4.26
N GLY A 128 11.43 3.17 -4.05
CA GLY A 128 12.51 3.42 -5.00
C GLY A 128 13.01 4.87 -4.92
N PHE A 129 14.06 5.14 -5.69
CA PHE A 129 14.68 6.45 -5.76
C PHE A 129 15.07 6.73 -7.21
N ALA A 130 14.59 7.85 -7.75
CA ALA A 130 15.02 8.33 -9.05
C ALA A 130 16.20 9.28 -8.84
N GLY A 131 17.42 8.87 -9.22
CA GLY A 131 18.60 9.70 -9.03
C GLY A 131 18.55 11.03 -9.78
N ASP A 132 19.47 11.93 -9.45
CA ASP A 132 19.65 13.21 -10.14
C ASP A 132 19.92 13.07 -11.65
N ASN A 133 20.36 11.89 -12.10
CA ASN A 133 20.49 11.57 -13.53
C ASN A 133 19.14 11.32 -14.23
N ILE A 134 18.05 11.18 -13.48
CA ILE A 134 16.69 10.92 -14.00
C ILE A 134 15.77 12.12 -13.75
N VAL A 135 15.87 12.76 -12.58
CA VAL A 135 14.96 13.84 -12.18
C VAL A 135 15.49 15.21 -12.66
N PRO A 136 14.70 16.04 -13.37
CA PRO A 136 15.10 17.39 -13.73
C PRO A 136 15.37 18.27 -12.50
N LYS A 137 16.37 19.17 -12.59
CA LYS A 137 16.88 19.96 -11.43
C LYS A 137 15.78 20.74 -10.72
N GLU A 138 14.85 21.32 -11.45
CA GLU A 138 13.72 22.10 -10.98
C GLU A 138 12.64 21.28 -10.25
N LYS A 139 12.65 19.95 -10.40
CA LYS A 139 11.75 19.02 -9.70
C LYS A 139 12.41 18.29 -8.54
N ARG A 140 13.71 18.52 -8.28
CA ARG A 140 14.45 17.85 -7.20
C ARG A 140 14.14 18.50 -5.86
N LEU A 141 13.91 17.68 -4.85
CA LEU A 141 13.91 18.15 -3.48
C LEU A 141 15.35 18.42 -3.03
N SER A 142 15.59 19.59 -2.44
CA SER A 142 16.93 20.07 -2.05
C SER A 142 17.73 19.05 -1.22
N LYS A 143 17.07 18.32 -0.32
CA LYS A 143 17.69 17.28 0.53
C LYS A 143 18.27 16.09 -0.23
N PHE A 144 17.93 15.91 -1.51
CA PHE A 144 18.42 14.82 -2.35
C PHE A 144 19.40 15.25 -3.45
N ASN A 145 19.72 16.55 -3.55
CA ASN A 145 20.64 17.06 -4.57
C ASN A 145 21.99 16.34 -4.56
N GLY A 146 22.48 15.98 -5.74
CA GLY A 146 23.74 15.27 -5.95
C GLY A 146 23.66 13.76 -5.72
N ARG A 147 22.50 13.20 -5.34
CA ARG A 147 22.35 11.77 -5.09
C ARG A 147 21.93 11.02 -6.34
N ILE A 148 22.66 9.96 -6.66
CA ILE A 148 22.28 9.00 -7.71
C ILE A 148 21.52 7.81 -7.11
N THR A 149 21.84 7.45 -5.86
CA THR A 149 21.18 6.36 -5.13
C THR A 149 20.74 6.83 -3.74
N CYS A 150 19.67 6.24 -3.23
CA CYS A 150 19.20 6.43 -1.87
C CYS A 150 18.45 5.17 -1.42
N PRO A 151 18.68 4.69 -0.18
CA PRO A 151 17.82 3.66 0.41
C PRO A 151 16.37 4.13 0.42
N THR A 152 15.46 3.17 0.20
CA THR A 152 14.01 3.38 0.16
C THR A 152 13.37 2.59 1.29
N PHE A 153 12.36 3.18 1.95
CA PHE A 153 11.75 2.57 3.13
C PHE A 153 11.04 1.24 2.81
N ASN A 154 10.01 1.26 1.94
CA ASN A 154 9.19 0.07 1.69
C ASN A 154 9.95 -1.07 1.01
N LEU A 155 10.65 -0.77 -0.08
CA LEU A 155 11.45 -1.78 -0.79
C LEU A 155 12.70 -2.21 0.00
N GLY A 156 13.22 -1.35 0.88
CA GLY A 156 14.38 -1.65 1.73
C GLY A 156 14.02 -2.41 3.00
N ALA A 157 12.76 -2.37 3.44
CA ALA A 157 12.28 -3.09 4.63
C ALA A 157 12.39 -4.62 4.48
N ASP A 158 12.37 -5.13 3.24
CA ASP A 158 12.69 -6.52 2.92
C ASP A 158 13.31 -6.62 1.53
N ILE A 159 14.65 -6.57 1.47
CA ILE A 159 15.41 -6.62 0.22
C ILE A 159 15.18 -7.95 -0.52
N LYS A 160 15.01 -9.05 0.21
CA LYS A 160 14.79 -10.38 -0.40
C LYS A 160 13.43 -10.44 -1.08
N ALA A 161 12.37 -10.02 -0.39
CA ALA A 161 11.03 -9.94 -0.96
C ALA A 161 10.99 -8.99 -2.15
N THR A 162 11.61 -7.82 -2.05
CA THR A 162 11.74 -6.88 -3.17
C THR A 162 12.40 -7.53 -4.37
N LYS A 163 13.56 -8.18 -4.19
CA LYS A 163 14.28 -8.82 -5.30
C LYS A 163 13.42 -9.89 -5.99
N ILE A 164 12.72 -10.72 -5.23
CA ILE A 164 11.78 -11.72 -5.79
C ILE A 164 10.74 -11.05 -6.70
N VAL A 165 10.12 -9.95 -6.26
CA VAL A 165 9.10 -9.25 -7.05
C VAL A 165 9.70 -8.55 -8.27
N LEU A 166 10.89 -7.97 -8.15
CA LEU A 166 11.54 -7.28 -9.28
C LEU A 166 12.01 -8.25 -10.36
N ASP A 167 12.52 -9.41 -9.95
CA ASP A 167 12.99 -10.48 -10.85
C ASP A 167 11.82 -11.29 -11.45
N TYR A 168 10.58 -11.06 -11.00
CA TYR A 168 9.41 -11.75 -11.54
C TYR A 168 9.05 -11.20 -12.94
N ASN A 169 9.16 -12.07 -13.95
CA ASN A 169 9.10 -11.71 -15.37
C ASN A 169 7.68 -11.64 -15.95
N ASP A 170 6.68 -12.22 -15.28
CA ASP A 170 5.31 -12.25 -15.81
C ASP A 170 4.55 -10.93 -15.60
N ILE A 171 5.19 -9.93 -14.97
CA ILE A 171 4.62 -8.59 -14.76
C ILE A 171 4.91 -7.73 -15.98
N LYS A 172 3.86 -7.30 -16.69
CA LYS A 172 4.01 -6.48 -17.90
C LYS A 172 4.60 -5.10 -17.61
N GLU A 173 4.14 -4.47 -16.53
CA GLU A 173 4.50 -3.09 -16.20
C GLU A 173 4.75 -2.93 -14.70
N LYS A 174 5.87 -2.28 -14.36
CA LYS A 174 6.27 -1.96 -12.98
C LYS A 174 6.44 -0.44 -12.86
N TYR A 175 5.59 0.20 -12.07
CA TYR A 175 5.64 1.64 -11.79
C TYR A 175 6.14 1.88 -10.38
N PHE A 176 7.13 2.76 -10.25
CA PHE A 176 7.68 3.19 -8.97
C PHE A 176 7.27 4.62 -8.66
N VAL A 177 6.59 4.81 -7.54
CA VAL A 177 6.21 6.11 -6.99
C VAL A 177 7.30 6.52 -6.02
N SER A 178 8.36 7.11 -6.55
CA SER A 178 9.56 7.48 -5.78
C SER A 178 9.32 8.72 -4.92
N LYS A 179 9.74 8.66 -3.64
CA LYS A 179 9.50 9.74 -2.68
C LYS A 179 10.10 11.07 -3.13
N ASN A 180 11.24 11.05 -3.80
CA ASN A 180 11.95 12.25 -4.23
C ASN A 180 11.32 12.95 -5.46
N VAL A 181 10.36 12.30 -6.13
CA VAL A 181 9.60 12.88 -7.25
C VAL A 181 8.16 13.18 -6.83
N CYS A 182 7.54 12.32 -6.04
CA CYS A 182 6.10 12.38 -5.75
C CYS A 182 5.74 13.18 -4.48
N HIS A 183 6.69 13.53 -3.61
CA HIS A 183 6.44 14.33 -2.38
C HIS A 183 6.20 15.82 -2.63
N GLY A 184 6.22 16.31 -3.88
CA GLY A 184 5.90 17.71 -4.19
C GLY A 184 4.42 18.07 -4.06
N VAL A 185 3.54 17.09 -3.90
CA VAL A 185 2.08 17.30 -3.78
C VAL A 185 1.71 17.51 -2.31
N LEU A 186 1.14 18.68 -2.01
CA LEU A 186 0.63 19.01 -0.68
C LEU A 186 -0.90 18.95 -0.66
N TYR A 187 -1.44 18.13 0.24
CA TYR A 187 -2.87 18.11 0.51
C TYR A 187 -3.21 19.23 1.50
N THR A 188 -3.88 20.28 1.01
CA THR A 188 -4.30 21.44 1.81
C THR A 188 -5.82 21.55 1.85
N LYS A 189 -6.36 22.45 2.68
CA LYS A 189 -7.79 22.79 2.66
C LYS A 189 -8.26 23.24 1.27
N ASP A 190 -7.41 23.92 0.51
CA ASP A 190 -7.74 24.36 -0.85
C ASP A 190 -7.72 23.18 -1.83
N THR A 191 -6.78 22.24 -1.67
CA THR A 191 -6.81 20.97 -2.40
C THR A 191 -8.11 20.22 -2.14
N HIS A 192 -8.54 20.14 -0.87
CA HIS A 192 -9.79 19.49 -0.47
C HIS A 192 -11.02 20.14 -1.13
N LYS A 193 -11.16 21.47 -1.02
CA LYS A 193 -12.27 22.22 -1.65
C LYS A 193 -12.35 22.04 -3.16
N LYS A 194 -11.21 21.90 -3.84
CA LYS A 194 -11.17 21.63 -5.29
C LYS A 194 -11.71 20.24 -5.63
N LEU A 195 -11.46 19.24 -4.78
CA LEU A 195 -11.97 17.89 -4.96
C LEU A 195 -13.49 17.81 -4.75
N GLU A 196 -14.03 18.48 -3.72
CA GLU A 196 -15.48 18.52 -3.47
C GLU A 196 -16.28 19.12 -4.63
N LYS A 197 -15.75 20.16 -5.28
CA LYS A 197 -16.41 20.82 -6.42
C LYS A 197 -16.56 19.92 -7.65
N ASN A 198 -15.73 18.89 -7.77
CA ASN A 198 -15.71 17.97 -8.92
C ASN A 198 -16.53 16.69 -8.68
N GLN A 199 -17.26 16.58 -7.56
CA GLN A 199 -18.15 15.46 -7.24
C GLN A 199 -19.62 15.73 -7.65
N ARG A 200 -19.86 16.58 -8.65
CA ARG A 200 -21.18 16.83 -9.24
C ARG A 200 -21.34 16.16 -10.59
#